data_AF-X0Z1Y0-F1
#
_entry.id   AF-X0Z1Y0-F1
#
_cell.length_a   1.000
_cell.length_b   1.000
_cell.length_c   1.000
_cell.angle_alpha   90.00
_cell.angle_beta   90.00
_cell.angle_gamma   90.00
#
_symmetry.space_group_name_H-M   'P 1'
#
loop_
_entity.id
_entity.type
_entity.pdbx_description
1 polymer ?
#
loop_
_entity_poly.entity_id
_entity_poly.type
_entity_poly.pdbx_seq_one_letter_code
_entity_poly.pdbx_strand_id
1 'polypeptide(L)'
;MLAALIGKKIGMTQVFDDLGVLHVVTVVQADPCSVLQVKTAETDGYNAVQLGAGEVKPHRATRPAIGHAAKAGCKPARVIREVRLGDGPADVEPGEKITVDVFDGVDHVDVIGTSKGKG
;
A
#
# COMPACT_ATOMS: atom_id res chain seq x y z
N MET A 1 -10.38 -8.08 -6.84
CA MET A 1 -8.93 -8.23 -6.64
C MET A 1 -8.29 -6.90 -6.26
N LEU A 2 -7.65 -6.86 -5.10
CA LEU A 2 -6.95 -5.68 -4.58
C LEU A 2 -5.56 -5.55 -5.23
N ALA A 3 -5.45 -4.76 -6.30
CA ALA A 3 -4.18 -4.45 -6.96
C ALA A 3 -3.65 -3.07 -6.51
N ALA A 4 -3.32 -2.94 -5.23
CA ALA A 4 -2.86 -1.67 -4.67
C ALA A 4 -1.81 -1.87 -3.57
N LEU A 5 -0.81 -0.99 -3.56
CA LEU A 5 0.28 -0.97 -2.60
C LEU A 5 0.68 0.45 -2.22
N ILE A 6 1.27 0.59 -1.04
CA ILE A 6 1.88 1.84 -0.58
C ILE A 6 3.39 1.70 -0.72
N GLY A 7 3.95 2.42 -1.70
CA GLY A 7 5.39 2.46 -1.95
C GLY A 7 6.05 3.77 -1.53
N LYS A 8 7.38 3.74 -1.39
CA LYS A 8 8.22 4.91 -1.24
C LYS A 8 8.99 5.16 -2.53
N LYS A 9 8.85 6.35 -3.12
CA LYS A 9 9.71 6.80 -4.24
C LYS A 9 11.15 6.90 -3.76
N ILE A 10 12.04 6.11 -4.36
CA ILE A 10 13.48 6.09 -4.05
C ILE A 10 14.24 7.06 -4.95
N GLY A 11 13.95 7.03 -6.24
CA GLY A 11 14.67 7.84 -7.21
C GLY A 11 14.25 7.53 -8.64
N MET A 12 15.02 8.07 -9.59
CA MET A 12 14.87 7.79 -11.01
C MET A 12 16.19 7.24 -11.54
N THR A 13 16.11 6.28 -12.45
CA THR A 13 17.27 5.68 -13.13
C THR A 13 16.88 5.37 -14.57
N GLN A 14 17.79 4.77 -15.32
CA GLN A 14 17.57 4.31 -16.68
C GLN A 14 17.90 2.82 -16.79
N VAL A 15 17.14 2.11 -17.62
CA VAL A 15 17.36 0.70 -17.94
C VAL A 15 17.34 0.54 -19.46
N PHE A 16 18.14 -0.38 -19.98
CA PHE A 16 18.10 -0.74 -21.39
C PHE A 16 17.28 -2.01 -21.55
N ASP A 17 16.42 -2.06 -22.56
CA ASP A 17 15.77 -3.31 -22.95
C ASP A 17 16.67 -4.18 -23.83
N ASP A 18 16.18 -5.36 -24.20
CA ASP A 18 16.90 -6.34 -25.01
C ASP A 18 17.24 -5.84 -26.42
N LEU A 19 16.57 -4.77 -26.89
CA LEU A 19 16.84 -4.12 -28.17
C LEU A 19 17.82 -2.95 -28.04
N GLY A 20 18.32 -2.68 -26.83
CA GLY A 20 19.22 -1.57 -26.53
C GLY A 20 18.54 -0.21 -26.45
N VAL A 21 17.20 -0.16 -26.37
CA VAL A 21 16.46 1.10 -26.18
C VAL A 21 16.51 1.50 -24.72
N LEU A 22 16.81 2.78 -24.46
CA LEU A 22 16.88 3.36 -23.12
C LEU A 22 15.50 3.77 -22.63
N HIS A 23 15.10 3.23 -21.48
CA HIS A 23 13.87 3.56 -20.76
C HIS A 23 14.18 4.27 -19.44
N VAL A 24 13.58 5.44 -19.23
CA VAL A 24 13.69 6.18 -17.96
C VAL A 24 12.65 5.66 -16.99
N VAL A 25 13.09 5.21 -15.82
CA VAL A 25 12.23 4.54 -14.84
C VAL A 25 12.31 5.23 -13.47
N THR A 26 11.20 5.18 -12.72
CA THR A 26 11.17 5.59 -11.32
C THR A 26 11.22 4.34 -10.44
N VAL A 27 12.20 4.29 -9.53
CA VAL A 27 12.31 3.20 -8.56
C VAL A 27 11.40 3.50 -7.38
N VAL A 28 10.43 2.61 -7.15
CA VAL A 28 9.53 2.64 -5.99
C VAL A 28 9.82 1.42 -5.14
N GLN A 29 10.20 1.63 -3.88
CA GLN A 29 10.34 0.55 -2.91
C GLN A 29 8.98 0.29 -2.28
N ALA A 30 8.42 -0.89 -2.51
CA ALA A 30 7.19 -1.35 -1.88
C ALA A 30 7.52 -2.51 -0.92
N ASP A 31 7.71 -2.17 0.35
CA ASP A 31 7.79 -3.19 1.41
C ASP A 31 6.40 -3.82 1.61
N PRO A 32 6.30 -5.04 2.18
CA PRO A 32 5.02 -5.69 2.41
C PRO A 32 4.04 -4.81 3.17
N CYS A 33 2.88 -4.55 2.56
CA CYS A 33 1.80 -3.75 3.15
C CYS A 33 0.87 -4.66 3.94
N SER A 34 0.70 -4.40 5.23
CA SER A 34 -0.19 -5.22 6.07
C SER A 34 -1.64 -4.71 5.99
N VAL A 35 -2.60 -5.62 5.84
CA VAL A 35 -4.03 -5.29 5.90
C VAL A 35 -4.43 -5.04 7.36
N LEU A 36 -4.75 -3.79 7.70
CA LEU A 36 -5.09 -3.40 9.07
C LEU A 36 -6.59 -3.49 9.35
N GLN A 37 -7.42 -3.26 8.33
CA GLN A 37 -8.88 -3.31 8.45
C GLN A 37 -9.48 -3.54 7.07
N VAL A 38 -10.49 -4.40 7.00
CA VAL A 38 -11.40 -4.51 5.86
C VAL A 38 -12.68 -3.77 6.24
N LYS A 39 -13.09 -2.82 5.39
CA LYS A 39 -14.30 -2.01 5.55
C LYS A 39 -15.38 -2.51 4.61
N THR A 40 -16.61 -2.56 5.12
CA THR A 40 -17.77 -3.04 4.36
C THR A 40 -18.85 -1.98 4.30
N ALA A 41 -19.72 -2.06 3.30
CA ALA A 41 -20.88 -1.17 3.18
C ALA A 41 -21.78 -1.19 4.44
N GLU A 42 -21.92 -2.34 5.11
CA GLU A 42 -22.77 -2.50 6.29
C GLU A 42 -22.17 -1.84 7.54
N THR A 43 -20.86 -1.94 7.73
CA THR A 43 -20.17 -1.44 8.94
C THR A 43 -19.68 0.00 8.79
N ASP A 44 -19.23 0.39 7.60
CA ASP A 44 -18.50 1.64 7.35
C ASP A 44 -19.17 2.53 6.27
N GLY A 45 -20.23 2.05 5.60
CA GLY A 45 -20.95 2.77 4.56
C GLY A 45 -20.30 2.71 3.16
N TYR A 46 -19.17 2.02 3.01
CA TYR A 46 -18.49 1.76 1.74
C TYR A 46 -17.52 0.58 1.84
N ASN A 47 -17.14 -0.01 0.71
CA ASN A 47 -16.14 -1.08 0.65
C ASN A 47 -14.74 -0.49 0.47
N ALA A 48 -13.82 -0.85 1.36
CA ALA A 48 -12.42 -0.43 1.26
C ALA A 48 -11.49 -1.35 2.04
N VAL A 49 -10.22 -1.35 1.67
CA VAL A 49 -9.15 -2.01 2.42
C VAL A 49 -8.21 -0.96 2.98
N GLN A 50 -7.95 -1.02 4.28
CA GLN A 50 -6.95 -0.19 4.92
C GLN A 50 -5.62 -0.92 4.97
N LEU A 51 -4.62 -0.35 4.29
CA LEU A 51 -3.26 -0.86 4.20
C LEU A 51 -2.31 -0.04 5.07
N GLY A 52 -1.41 -0.73 5.76
CA GLY A 52 -0.32 -0.16 6.53
C GLY A 52 1.05 -0.49 5.92
N ALA A 53 1.88 0.52 5.70
CA ALA A 53 3.25 0.37 5.21
C ALA A 53 4.30 0.98 6.15
N GLY A 54 5.49 0.37 6.15
CA GLY A 54 6.62 0.74 7.00
C GLY A 54 6.37 0.44 8.47
N GLU A 55 6.56 -0.81 8.89
CA GLU A 55 6.39 -1.25 10.28
C GLU A 55 7.16 -0.35 11.27
N VAL A 56 6.49 0.04 12.35
CA VAL A 56 7.02 0.89 13.42
C VAL A 56 7.15 0.05 14.69
N LYS A 57 8.23 0.26 15.44
CA LYS A 57 8.40 -0.38 16.76
C LYS A 57 7.31 0.16 17.72
N PRO A 58 6.63 -0.69 18.51
CA PRO A 58 5.51 -0.25 19.37
C PRO A 58 5.83 0.94 20.28
N HIS A 59 7.03 1.02 20.86
CA HIS A 59 7.41 2.17 21.71
C HIS A 59 7.50 3.51 20.98
N ARG A 60 7.48 3.53 19.63
CA ARG A 60 7.46 4.74 18.79
C ARG A 60 6.09 5.04 18.22
N ALA A 61 5.07 4.24 18.55
CA ALA A 61 3.70 4.41 18.11
C ALA A 61 2.80 4.86 19.27
N THR A 62 1.70 5.52 18.94
CA THR A 62 0.70 5.93 19.94
C THR A 62 -0.13 4.72 20.38
N ARG A 63 -0.66 4.76 21.61
CA ARG A 63 -1.51 3.68 22.14
C ARG A 63 -2.68 3.30 21.22
N PRO A 64 -3.41 4.25 20.60
CA PRO A 64 -4.48 3.91 19.66
C PRO A 64 -3.97 3.20 18.40
N ALA A 65 -2.84 3.63 17.84
CA ALA A 65 -2.27 2.99 16.64
C ALA A 65 -1.82 1.55 16.92
N ILE A 66 -1.25 1.30 18.11
CA ILE A 66 -0.89 -0.04 18.56
C ILE A 66 -2.15 -0.91 18.70
N GLY A 67 -3.17 -0.40 19.41
CA GLY A 67 -4.42 -1.14 19.62
C GLY A 67 -5.15 -1.44 18.32
N HIS A 68 -5.13 -0.51 17.36
CA HIS A 68 -5.72 -0.70 16.03
C HIS A 68 -5.02 -1.81 15.26
N ALA A 69 -3.69 -1.75 15.13
CA ALA A 69 -2.92 -2.77 14.41
C ALA A 69 -2.99 -4.15 15.09
N ALA A 70 -3.04 -4.18 16.42
CA ALA A 70 -3.14 -5.42 17.18
C ALA A 70 -4.44 -6.20 16.92
N LYS A 71 -5.55 -5.53 16.58
CA LYS A 71 -6.81 -6.20 16.20
C LYS A 71 -6.65 -7.07 14.96
N ALA A 72 -5.78 -6.68 14.04
CA ALA A 72 -5.42 -7.43 12.84
C ALA A 72 -4.14 -8.28 13.02
N GLY A 73 -3.64 -8.44 14.27
CA GLY A 73 -2.39 -9.17 14.53
C GLY A 73 -1.13 -8.52 13.94
N CYS A 74 -1.21 -7.25 13.54
CA CYS A 74 -0.15 -6.53 12.86
C CYS A 74 0.64 -5.62 13.81
N LYS A 75 1.84 -5.23 13.38
CA LYS A 75 2.58 -4.13 14.02
C LYS A 75 2.03 -2.78 13.56
N PRO A 76 2.14 -1.72 14.37
CA PRO A 76 1.74 -0.39 13.94
C PRO A 76 2.55 0.03 12.70
N ALA A 77 1.89 0.67 11.73
CA ALA A 77 2.50 1.12 10.49
C ALA A 77 2.78 2.64 10.51
N ARG A 78 3.78 3.07 9.75
CA ARG A 78 4.17 4.48 9.63
C ARG A 78 3.20 5.25 8.73
N VAL A 79 2.75 4.62 7.66
CA VAL A 79 1.80 5.18 6.71
C VAL A 79 0.61 4.24 6.64
N ILE A 80 -0.59 4.80 6.81
CA ILE A 80 -1.84 4.08 6.69
C ILE A 80 -2.66 4.79 5.60
N ARG A 81 -3.17 4.03 4.63
CA ARG A 81 -4.05 4.54 3.57
C ARG A 81 -5.17 3.56 3.32
N GLU A 82 -6.29 4.10 2.85
CA GLU A 82 -7.43 3.29 2.41
C GLU A 82 -7.44 3.23 0.89
N VAL A 83 -7.67 2.03 0.39
CA VAL A 83 -7.92 1.75 -1.02
C VAL A 83 -9.39 1.43 -1.12
N ARG A 84 -10.15 2.30 -1.78
CA ARG A 84 -11.57 2.05 -2.02
C ARG A 84 -11.71 0.90 -3.02
N LEU A 85 -12.60 -0.01 -2.70
CA LEU A 85 -13.02 -1.05 -3.64
C LEU A 85 -14.21 -0.52 -4.43
N GLY A 86 -14.36 -0.98 -5.67
CA GLY A 86 -15.58 -0.76 -6.44
C GLY A 86 -16.74 -1.60 -5.87
N ASP A 87 -17.60 -2.09 -6.75
CA ASP A 87 -18.73 -2.93 -6.36
C ASP A 87 -18.26 -4.37 -6.09
N GLY A 88 -17.87 -4.65 -4.84
CA GLY A 88 -17.55 -5.99 -4.39
C GLY A 88 -16.88 -6.03 -3.01
N PRO A 89 -16.96 -7.16 -2.29
CA PRO A 89 -16.22 -7.36 -1.05
C PRO A 89 -14.71 -7.40 -1.31
N ALA A 90 -13.91 -7.19 -0.26
CA ALA A 90 -12.48 -7.37 -0.33
C ALA A 90 -12.13 -8.86 -0.44
N ASP A 91 -11.22 -9.21 -1.33
CA ASP A 91 -10.68 -10.57 -1.46
C ASP A 91 -9.49 -10.84 -0.50
N VAL A 92 -9.39 -10.06 0.59
CA VAL A 92 -8.24 -10.10 1.52
C VAL A 92 -8.74 -10.03 2.96
N GLU A 93 -7.95 -10.59 3.87
CA GLU A 93 -8.29 -10.65 5.30
C GLU A 93 -7.39 -9.72 6.14
N PRO A 94 -7.88 -9.19 7.28
CA PRO A 94 -7.04 -8.48 8.24
C PRO A 94 -5.84 -9.35 8.69
N GLY A 95 -4.65 -8.78 8.68
CA GLY A 95 -3.40 -9.48 9.02
C GLY A 95 -2.60 -9.97 7.81
N GLU A 96 -3.23 -10.03 6.64
CA GLU A 96 -2.57 -10.42 5.40
C GLU A 96 -1.51 -9.40 4.97
N LYS A 97 -0.43 -9.88 4.33
CA LYS A 97 0.64 -9.04 3.80
C LYS A 97 0.60 -9.03 2.29
N ILE A 98 0.34 -7.85 1.73
CA ILE A 98 0.32 -7.59 0.30
C ILE A 98 1.73 -7.23 -0.18
N THR A 99 2.21 -7.95 -1.19
CA THR A 99 3.54 -7.78 -1.82
C THR A 99 3.41 -7.24 -3.24
N VAL A 100 4.54 -6.97 -3.90
CA VAL A 100 4.59 -6.46 -5.29
C VAL A 100 3.96 -7.40 -6.31
N ASP A 101 3.81 -8.68 -5.97
CA ASP A 101 3.25 -9.74 -6.81
C ASP A 101 1.79 -9.45 -7.22
N VAL A 102 1.09 -8.56 -6.51
CA VAL A 102 -0.27 -8.12 -6.92
C VAL A 102 -0.31 -7.35 -8.24
N PHE A 103 0.84 -6.92 -8.75
CA PHE A 103 0.97 -6.26 -10.06
C PHE A 103 1.44 -7.20 -11.16
N ASP A 104 1.55 -8.51 -10.90
CA ASP A 104 1.88 -9.49 -11.95
C ASP A 104 0.82 -9.47 -13.05
N GLY A 105 1.26 -9.24 -14.29
CA GLY A 105 0.38 -9.09 -15.45
C GLY A 105 -0.37 -7.75 -15.53
N VAL A 106 0.01 -6.76 -14.71
CA VAL A 106 -0.55 -5.40 -14.77
C VAL A 106 0.39 -4.48 -15.54
N ASP A 107 -0.04 -4.07 -16.73
CA ASP A 107 0.77 -3.19 -17.59
C ASP A 107 0.76 -1.72 -17.15
N HIS A 108 -0.34 -1.26 -16.54
CA HIS A 108 -0.57 0.15 -16.22
C HIS A 108 -1.05 0.31 -14.78
N VAL A 109 -0.52 1.33 -14.09
CA VAL A 109 -0.87 1.65 -12.71
C VAL A 109 -1.13 3.13 -12.52
N ASP A 110 -2.09 3.46 -11.67
CA ASP A 110 -2.31 4.81 -11.18
C ASP A 110 -1.44 5.09 -9.96
N VAL A 111 -0.67 6.19 -9.99
CA VAL A 111 0.24 6.57 -8.90
C VAL A 111 -0.24 7.86 -8.24
N ILE A 112 -0.55 7.76 -6.95
CA ILE A 112 -0.96 8.90 -6.12
C ILE A 112 0.17 9.26 -5.15
N GLY A 113 0.52 10.54 -5.09
CA GLY A 113 1.53 11.05 -4.17
C GLY A 113 1.43 12.54 -3.95
N THR A 114 2.03 13.03 -2.85
CA THR A 114 2.13 14.46 -2.57
C THR A 114 3.27 15.06 -3.39
N SER A 115 2.98 16.13 -4.13
CA SER A 115 3.98 16.85 -4.94
C SER A 115 4.96 17.65 -4.08
N LYS A 116 6.08 18.09 -4.68
CA LYS A 116 7.04 18.96 -4.00
C LYS A 116 6.46 20.38 -3.87
N GLY A 117 6.40 20.91 -2.65
CA GLY A 117 6.05 22.31 -2.39
C GLY A 117 7.10 23.27 -2.95
N LYS A 118 6.67 24.48 -3.33
CA LYS A 118 7.54 25.52 -3.91
C LYS A 118 7.69 26.78 -3.04
N GLY A 119 7.12 26.78 -1.84
CA GLY A 119 6.91 27.98 -1.03
C GLY A 119 5.42 28.32 -0.96
#